data_AF-A0A1Q8JXW1-F1
#
_entry.id   AF-A0A1Q8JXW1-F1
#
_cell.length_a   1.000
_cell.length_b   1.000
_cell.length_c   1.000
_cell.angle_alpha   90.00
_cell.angle_beta   90.00
_cell.angle_gamma   90.00
#
_symmetry.space_group_name_H-M   'P 1'
#
loop_
_entity.id
_entity.type
_entity.pdbx_description
1 polymer ?
#
loop_
_entity_poly.entity_id
_entity_poly.type
_entity_poly.pdbx_seq_one_letter_code
_entity_poly.pdbx_strand_id
1 'polypeptide(L)'
;MSDPAGSQSVGDLTGADIAPGPLSLLVIYTEQLEACREFYSGLGLRLVREQHGGGPVHYSTELEHGLVLEIYPGAPDRSTNRLRLGITVLAGPGVPTGRETRTDPDGRVIMLTVAPGAPLSVPGRTEPLSPQDLDEINRARAARGEAPLRGDV
;
A
#
# COMPACT_ATOMS: atom_id res chain seq x y z
N MET A 1 13.91 -4.20 32.00
CA MET A 1 14.17 -3.46 30.74
C MET A 1 12.79 -3.16 30.17
N SER A 2 12.38 -1.89 30.26
CA SER A 2 10.99 -1.47 30.24
C SER A 2 10.47 -1.22 28.82
N ASP A 3 9.20 -1.55 28.61
CA ASP A 3 8.38 -1.18 27.46
C ASP A 3 8.25 0.37 27.38
N PRO A 4 8.64 1.05 26.28
CA PRO A 4 8.69 2.51 26.25
C PRO A 4 7.34 3.20 25.99
N ALA A 5 6.23 2.46 25.88
CA ALA A 5 4.90 3.05 25.81
C ALA A 5 3.98 2.43 26.87
N GLY A 6 4.13 2.89 28.11
CA GLY A 6 3.16 2.58 29.16
C GLY A 6 1.77 3.02 28.71
N SER A 7 0.89 2.07 28.45
CA SER A 7 -0.53 2.33 28.16
C SER A 7 -1.12 3.08 29.35
N GLN A 8 -1.30 4.39 29.20
CA GLN A 8 -2.03 5.19 30.17
C GLN A 8 -3.51 5.12 29.81
N SER A 9 -4.34 4.72 30.75
CA SER A 9 -5.79 4.81 30.61
C SER A 9 -6.18 6.28 30.41
N VAL A 10 -6.99 6.57 29.39
CA VAL A 10 -7.43 7.94 29.04
C VAL A 10 -8.72 8.33 29.79
N GLY A 11 -9.17 7.52 30.75
CA GLY A 11 -10.43 7.75 31.49
C GLY A 11 -11.69 7.49 30.65
N ASP A 12 -12.86 7.77 31.23
CA ASP A 12 -14.16 7.59 30.55
C ASP A 12 -14.46 8.79 29.65
N LEU A 13 -14.28 8.60 28.34
CA LEU A 13 -14.59 9.61 27.32
C LEU A 13 -16.01 9.41 26.78
N THR A 14 -16.76 10.50 26.59
CA THR A 14 -18.03 10.48 25.87
C THR A 14 -17.85 10.95 24.43
N GLY A 15 -18.85 10.72 23.58
CA GLY A 15 -18.84 11.25 22.19
C GLY A 15 -18.78 12.78 22.08
N ALA A 16 -18.99 13.52 23.17
CA ALA A 16 -18.80 14.97 23.21
C ALA A 16 -17.33 15.37 23.44
N ASP A 17 -16.53 14.48 24.03
CA ASP A 17 -15.12 14.74 24.40
C ASP A 17 -14.14 14.34 23.29
N ILE A 18 -14.61 13.58 22.28
CA ILE A 18 -13.78 13.01 21.23
C ILE A 18 -14.35 13.29 19.84
N ALA A 19 -13.44 13.53 18.90
CA ALA A 19 -13.70 13.49 17.47
C ALA A 19 -12.83 12.39 16.84
N PRO A 20 -13.30 11.70 15.79
CA PRO A 20 -12.51 10.66 15.15
C PRO A 20 -11.26 11.25 14.50
N GLY A 21 -10.11 10.67 14.80
CA GLY A 21 -8.86 10.88 14.06
C GLY A 21 -8.73 9.90 12.87
N PRO A 22 -7.63 9.97 12.11
CA PRO A 22 -7.31 8.95 11.11
C PRO A 22 -7.13 7.58 11.77
N LEU A 23 -7.45 6.51 11.04
CA LEU A 23 -7.12 5.16 11.45
C LEU A 23 -5.59 4.99 11.38
N SER A 24 -4.96 4.67 12.50
CA SER A 24 -3.50 4.58 12.59
C SER A 24 -2.94 3.16 12.55
N LEU A 25 -3.72 2.16 12.96
CA LEU A 25 -3.26 0.77 13.04
C LEU A 25 -4.38 -0.22 12.70
N LEU A 26 -4.06 -1.21 11.87
CA LEU A 26 -4.87 -2.40 11.61
C LEU A 26 -4.00 -3.65 11.77
N VAL A 27 -4.39 -4.56 12.65
CA VAL A 27 -3.69 -5.83 12.87
C VAL A 27 -4.56 -6.99 12.42
N ILE A 28 -3.99 -7.91 11.63
CA ILE A 28 -4.60 -9.17 11.22
C ILE A 28 -3.82 -10.33 11.85
N TYR A 29 -4.48 -11.10 12.72
CA TYR A 29 -3.91 -12.29 13.33
C TYR A 29 -4.22 -13.53 12.51
N THR A 30 -3.21 -14.33 12.16
CA THR A 30 -3.34 -15.48 11.26
C THR A 30 -2.52 -16.68 11.74
N GLU A 31 -3.06 -17.89 11.57
CA GLU A 31 -2.28 -19.13 11.78
C GLU A 31 -1.36 -19.46 10.59
N GLN A 32 -1.48 -18.71 9.49
CA GLN A 32 -0.79 -18.94 8.23
C GLN A 32 0.05 -17.70 7.85
N LEU A 33 0.93 -17.28 8.77
CA LEU A 33 1.68 -16.02 8.70
C LEU A 33 2.38 -15.79 7.35
N GLU A 34 3.14 -16.78 6.87
CA GLU A 34 3.88 -16.69 5.61
C GLU A 34 2.94 -16.64 4.40
N ALA A 35 1.87 -17.45 4.40
CA ALA A 35 0.90 -17.45 3.31
C ALA A 35 0.16 -16.10 3.22
N CYS A 36 -0.23 -15.53 4.36
CA CYS A 36 -0.81 -14.20 4.41
C CYS A 36 0.18 -13.15 3.92
N ARG A 37 1.44 -13.20 4.38
CA ARG A 37 2.48 -12.30 3.89
C ARG A 37 2.60 -12.36 2.36
N GLU A 38 2.68 -13.54 1.78
CA GLU A 38 2.74 -13.72 0.32
C GLU A 38 1.50 -13.16 -0.39
N PHE A 39 0.30 -13.45 0.12
CA PHE A 39 -0.95 -12.95 -0.43
C PHE A 39 -0.99 -11.41 -0.45
N TYR A 40 -0.74 -10.76 0.69
CA TYR A 40 -0.81 -9.30 0.80
C TYR A 40 0.33 -8.61 0.06
N SER A 41 1.53 -9.20 0.03
CA SER A 41 2.61 -8.74 -0.85
C SER A 41 2.27 -8.87 -2.33
N GLY A 42 1.52 -9.90 -2.72
CA GLY A 42 0.98 -10.06 -4.07
C GLY A 42 -0.01 -8.98 -4.51
N LEU A 43 -0.56 -8.21 -3.55
CA LEU A 43 -1.36 -7.02 -3.84
C LEU A 43 -0.51 -5.75 -4.04
N GLY A 44 0.81 -5.85 -3.89
CA GLY A 44 1.75 -4.72 -3.96
C GLY A 44 2.13 -4.11 -2.62
N LEU A 45 1.68 -4.69 -1.49
CA LEU A 45 2.06 -4.22 -0.15
C LEU A 45 3.49 -4.62 0.19
N ARG A 46 4.28 -3.64 0.64
CA ARG A 46 5.70 -3.82 0.97
C ARG A 46 5.86 -4.22 2.44
N LEU A 47 5.56 -5.48 2.71
CA LEU A 47 5.63 -6.05 4.05
C LEU A 47 7.09 -6.26 4.51
N VAL A 48 7.45 -5.65 5.63
CA VAL A 48 8.75 -5.76 6.29
C VAL A 48 8.62 -6.67 7.50
N ARG A 49 9.61 -7.54 7.73
CA ARG A 49 9.65 -8.44 8.89
C ARG A 49 10.09 -7.65 10.12
N GLU A 50 9.30 -7.71 11.17
CA GLU A 50 9.56 -6.99 12.42
C GLU A 50 9.44 -7.89 13.65
N GLN A 51 10.05 -7.44 14.75
CA GLN A 51 9.94 -8.06 16.06
C GLN A 51 10.20 -6.99 17.12
N HIS A 52 9.21 -6.75 17.99
CA HIS A 52 9.34 -5.79 19.07
C HIS A 52 9.64 -6.51 20.39
N GLY A 53 10.74 -6.16 21.03
CA GLY A 53 11.16 -6.78 22.29
C GLY A 53 11.16 -8.31 22.22
N GLY A 54 10.49 -8.96 23.18
CA GLY A 54 10.29 -10.42 23.20
C GLY A 54 9.00 -10.90 22.50
N GLY A 55 8.31 -10.02 21.78
CA GLY A 55 7.09 -10.35 21.05
C GLY A 55 7.33 -11.28 19.86
N PRO A 56 6.24 -11.81 19.27
CA PRO A 56 6.36 -12.65 18.09
C PRO A 56 6.86 -11.85 16.89
N VAL A 57 7.56 -12.56 16.02
CA VAL A 57 7.90 -12.06 14.69
C VAL A 57 6.62 -11.85 13.90
N HIS A 58 6.51 -10.73 13.21
CA HIS A 58 5.35 -10.37 12.41
C HIS A 58 5.80 -9.60 11.16
N TYR A 59 4.84 -9.20 10.32
CA TYR A 59 5.09 -8.37 9.15
C TYR A 59 4.29 -7.07 9.21
N SER A 60 4.90 -5.95 8.85
CA SER A 60 4.30 -4.61 8.89
C SER A 60 4.43 -3.92 7.52
N THR A 61 3.52 -2.99 7.22
CA THR A 61 3.72 -1.98 6.19
C THR A 61 3.04 -0.69 6.61
N GLU A 62 3.70 0.44 6.39
CA GLU A 62 3.07 1.75 6.49
C GLU A 62 2.37 2.08 5.16
N LEU A 63 1.14 2.56 5.25
CA LEU A 63 0.29 3.00 4.14
C LEU A 63 0.15 4.53 4.17
N GLU A 64 -0.57 5.09 3.20
CA GLU A 64 -0.84 6.53 3.18
C GLU A 64 -1.50 7.01 4.48
N HIS A 65 -1.20 8.26 4.84
CA HIS A 65 -1.69 8.91 6.06
C HIS A 65 -1.27 8.23 7.37
N GLY A 66 -0.21 7.41 7.34
CA GLY A 66 0.40 6.82 8.53
C GLY A 66 -0.38 5.62 9.09
N LEU A 67 -1.29 5.03 8.31
CA LEU A 67 -1.93 3.77 8.68
C LEU A 67 -0.89 2.64 8.60
N VAL A 68 -0.63 1.98 9.72
CA VAL A 68 0.17 0.77 9.76
C VAL A 68 -0.74 -0.45 9.63
N LEU A 69 -0.42 -1.33 8.68
CA LEU A 69 -1.02 -2.67 8.59
C LEU A 69 -0.01 -3.70 9.07
N GLU A 70 -0.42 -4.53 10.03
CA GLU A 70 0.39 -5.61 10.56
C GLU A 70 -0.28 -6.97 10.37
N ILE A 71 0.53 -7.99 10.08
CA ILE A 71 0.13 -9.39 10.01
C ILE A 71 0.90 -10.12 11.10
N TYR A 72 0.19 -10.54 12.14
CA TYR A 72 0.73 -11.21 13.31
C TYR A 72 0.42 -12.72 13.29
N PRO A 73 1.30 -13.56 13.83
CA PRO A 73 0.94 -14.95 14.09
C PRO A 73 -0.17 -15.00 15.15
N GLY A 74 -1.23 -15.72 14.81
CA GLY A 74 -2.38 -16.03 15.65
C GLY A 74 -2.34 -17.46 16.17
N ALA A 75 -3.39 -17.81 16.92
CA ALA A 75 -3.67 -19.15 17.41
C ALA A 75 -5.16 -19.47 17.11
N PRO A 76 -5.59 -20.74 17.16
CA PRO A 76 -6.96 -21.14 16.80
C PRO A 76 -8.10 -20.31 17.40
N ASP A 77 -7.94 -19.81 18.63
CA ASP A 77 -8.92 -19.00 19.35
C ASP A 77 -8.62 -17.49 19.33
N ARG A 78 -7.50 -17.08 18.75
CA ARG A 78 -6.96 -15.71 18.77
C ARG A 78 -6.54 -15.21 17.38
N SER A 79 -7.07 -15.80 16.34
CA SER A 79 -6.94 -15.33 14.96
C SER A 79 -8.09 -14.41 14.56
N THR A 80 -7.81 -13.46 13.68
CA THR A 80 -8.85 -12.62 13.06
C THR A 80 -9.69 -13.53 12.17
N ASN A 81 -10.87 -13.96 12.62
CA ASN A 81 -11.67 -14.95 11.87
C ASN A 81 -12.37 -14.29 10.67
N ARG A 82 -13.53 -13.66 10.88
CA ARG A 82 -14.29 -13.04 9.79
C ARG A 82 -13.91 -11.57 9.65
N LEU A 83 -13.29 -11.23 8.52
CA LEU A 83 -12.97 -9.87 8.12
C LEU A 83 -13.41 -9.63 6.67
N ARG A 84 -13.92 -8.43 6.40
CA ARG A 84 -14.02 -7.90 5.04
C ARG A 84 -13.24 -6.60 4.97
N LEU A 85 -12.21 -6.57 4.13
CA LEU A 85 -11.29 -5.44 4.02
C LEU A 85 -11.32 -4.89 2.59
N GLY A 86 -11.53 -3.59 2.45
CA GLY A 86 -11.37 -2.89 1.18
C GLY A 86 -9.93 -2.40 1.02
N ILE A 87 -9.29 -2.72 -0.10
CA ILE A 87 -7.95 -2.25 -0.44
C ILE A 87 -8.00 -1.60 -1.81
N THR A 88 -7.48 -0.37 -1.91
CA THR A 88 -7.25 0.28 -3.20
C THR A 88 -5.78 0.18 -3.55
N VAL A 89 -5.49 -0.29 -4.76
CA VAL A 89 -4.14 -0.34 -5.32
C VAL A 89 -4.09 0.51 -6.58
N LEU A 90 -2.93 1.11 -6.85
CA LEU A 90 -2.73 1.96 -8.00
C LEU A 90 -2.12 1.16 -9.16
N ALA A 91 -2.82 1.13 -10.29
CA ALA A 91 -2.39 0.51 -11.54
C ALA A 91 -1.32 1.37 -12.22
N GLY A 92 -0.25 0.74 -12.69
CA GLY A 92 0.68 1.37 -13.62
C GLY A 92 0.07 1.62 -15.00
N PRO A 93 0.75 2.37 -15.88
CA PRO A 93 0.28 2.60 -17.25
C PRO A 93 -0.02 1.29 -17.98
N GLY A 94 -1.18 1.21 -18.63
CA GLY A 94 -1.62 0.02 -19.38
C GLY A 94 -2.14 -1.14 -18.54
N VAL A 95 -2.13 -1.03 -17.19
CA VAL A 95 -2.72 -2.04 -16.32
C VAL A 95 -4.25 -1.83 -16.23
N PRO A 96 -5.08 -2.87 -16.46
CA PRO A 96 -6.52 -2.76 -16.34
C PRO A 96 -6.97 -2.33 -14.93
N THR A 97 -7.92 -1.41 -14.88
CA THR A 97 -8.54 -0.92 -13.64
C THR A 97 -9.89 -1.58 -13.42
N GLY A 98 -10.35 -1.68 -12.17
CA GLY A 98 -11.64 -2.29 -11.87
C GLY A 98 -11.82 -2.64 -10.40
N ARG A 99 -12.85 -3.43 -10.11
CA ARG A 99 -13.12 -3.97 -8.78
C ARG A 99 -13.27 -5.47 -8.85
N GLU A 100 -12.65 -6.17 -7.91
CA GLU A 100 -12.83 -7.61 -7.75
C GLU A 100 -12.83 -8.00 -6.28
N THR A 101 -13.27 -9.23 -6.01
CA THR A 101 -13.20 -9.83 -4.68
C THR A 101 -12.18 -10.95 -4.70
N ARG A 102 -11.28 -10.94 -3.73
CA ARG A 102 -10.33 -12.02 -3.45
C ARG A 102 -10.58 -12.59 -2.07
N THR A 103 -10.06 -13.79 -1.85
CA THR A 103 -10.09 -14.46 -0.56
C THR A 103 -8.66 -14.65 -0.09
N ASP A 104 -8.34 -14.20 1.13
CA ASP A 104 -7.01 -14.42 1.73
C ASP A 104 -6.87 -15.88 2.24
N PRO A 105 -5.67 -16.31 2.66
CA PRO A 105 -5.42 -17.70 3.09
C PRO A 105 -6.31 -18.19 4.24
N ASP A 106 -6.81 -17.29 5.09
CA ASP A 106 -7.70 -17.63 6.21
C ASP A 106 -9.18 -17.56 5.82
N GLY A 107 -9.50 -17.34 4.54
CA GLY A 107 -10.87 -17.25 4.07
C GLY A 107 -11.50 -15.86 4.23
N ARG A 108 -10.72 -14.83 4.56
CA ARG A 108 -11.22 -13.45 4.71
C ARG A 108 -11.48 -12.82 3.34
N VAL A 109 -12.45 -11.92 3.29
CA VAL A 109 -12.88 -11.29 2.03
C VAL A 109 -12.12 -10.00 1.81
N ILE A 110 -11.38 -9.92 0.71
CA ILE A 110 -10.65 -8.72 0.29
C ILE A 110 -11.32 -8.13 -0.94
N MET A 111 -11.88 -6.93 -0.79
CA MET A 111 -12.43 -6.15 -1.89
C MET A 111 -11.31 -5.31 -2.49
N LEU A 112 -10.79 -5.74 -3.64
CA LEU A 112 -9.71 -5.05 -4.33
C LEU A 112 -10.31 -4.03 -5.31
N THR A 113 -9.93 -2.76 -5.15
CA THR A 113 -10.13 -1.73 -6.16
C THR A 113 -8.79 -1.42 -6.81
N VAL A 114 -8.68 -1.66 -8.12
CA VAL A 114 -7.53 -1.24 -8.92
C VAL A 114 -7.90 0.09 -9.56
N ALA A 115 -7.34 1.18 -9.04
CA ALA A 115 -7.54 2.53 -9.56
C ALA A 115 -6.38 2.93 -10.46
N PRO A 116 -6.56 3.83 -11.45
CA PRO A 116 -5.44 4.37 -12.20
C PRO A 116 -4.43 5.00 -11.25
N GLY A 117 -3.16 4.60 -11.32
CA GLY A 117 -2.08 5.33 -10.69
C GLY A 117 -1.84 6.64 -11.42
N ALA A 118 -1.43 7.68 -10.69
CA ALA A 118 -0.81 8.82 -11.35
C ALA A 118 0.35 8.29 -12.22
N PRO A 119 0.55 8.80 -13.45
CA PRO A 119 1.74 8.47 -14.21
C PRO A 119 2.95 8.71 -13.31
N LEU A 120 3.85 7.71 -13.23
CA LEU A 120 5.08 7.82 -12.46
C LEU A 120 5.74 9.15 -12.84
N SER A 121 5.74 10.11 -11.91
CA SER A 121 6.43 11.36 -12.13
C SER A 121 7.91 11.02 -12.18
N VAL A 122 8.52 11.20 -13.35
CA VAL A 122 9.99 11.16 -13.46
C VAL A 122 10.49 12.32 -12.60
N PRO A 123 11.29 12.08 -11.54
CA PRO A 123 11.84 13.17 -10.74
C PRO A 123 12.57 14.15 -11.66
N GLY A 124 12.09 15.40 -11.72
CA GLY A 124 12.68 16.47 -12.54
C GLY A 124 11.96 16.81 -13.85
N ARG A 125 10.79 16.25 -14.18
CA ARG A 125 9.98 16.71 -15.34
C ARG A 125 8.49 16.73 -15.01
N THR A 126 7.96 17.91 -14.71
CA THR A 126 6.52 18.17 -14.51
C THR A 126 5.82 18.76 -15.73
N GLU A 127 6.54 19.04 -16.84
CA GLU A 127 5.94 19.64 -18.03
C GLU A 127 6.04 18.69 -19.25
N PRO A 128 5.03 18.64 -20.12
CA PRO A 128 5.18 18.04 -21.44
C PRO A 128 6.35 18.73 -22.18
N LEU A 129 7.09 17.96 -22.98
CA LEU A 129 8.19 18.51 -23.78
C LEU A 129 7.65 19.65 -24.63
N SER A 130 8.26 20.84 -24.51
CA SER A 130 7.85 21.95 -25.35
C SER A 130 8.11 21.57 -26.83
N PRO A 131 7.40 22.18 -27.79
CA PRO A 131 7.69 21.99 -29.20
C PRO A 131 9.17 22.21 -29.56
N GLN A 132 9.84 23.11 -28.82
CA GLN A 132 11.27 23.40 -29.02
C GLN A 132 12.18 22.26 -28.54
N ASP A 133 11.85 21.63 -27.40
CA ASP A 133 12.59 20.47 -26.89
C ASP A 133 12.42 19.26 -27.81
N LEU A 134 11.21 19.05 -28.34
CA LEU A 134 10.91 18.01 -29.32
C LEU A 134 11.71 18.22 -30.62
N ASP A 135 11.78 19.46 -31.10
CA ASP A 135 12.58 19.80 -32.28
C ASP A 135 14.08 19.55 -32.04
N GLU A 136 14.60 19.90 -30.87
CA GLU A 136 16.00 19.65 -30.54
C GLU A 136 16.33 18.16 -30.45
N ILE A 137 15.48 17.38 -29.80
CA ILE A 137 15.63 15.93 -29.69
C ILE A 137 15.52 15.27 -31.07
N ASN A 138 14.56 15.69 -31.89
CA ASN A 138 14.39 15.15 -33.24
C ASN A 138 15.56 15.52 -34.16
N ARG A 139 16.16 16.71 -34.02
CA ARG A 139 17.43 17.05 -34.71
C ARG A 139 18.57 16.12 -34.30
N ALA A 140 18.71 15.85 -33.00
CA ALA A 140 19.75 14.96 -32.49
C ALA A 140 19.56 13.49 -32.95
N ARG A 141 18.32 13.03 -33.09
CA ARG A 141 17.97 11.70 -33.62
C ARG A 141 18.20 11.58 -35.12
N ALA A 142 17.87 12.61 -35.88
CA ALA A 142 18.13 12.66 -37.33
C ALA A 142 19.63 12.57 -37.65
N ALA A 143 20.48 13.23 -36.85
CA ALA A 143 21.94 13.11 -36.97
C ALA A 143 22.46 11.68 -36.70
N ARG A 144 21.67 10.84 -36.02
CA ARG A 144 21.95 9.42 -35.75
C ARG A 144 21.18 8.46 -36.66
N GLY A 145 20.39 8.95 -37.62
CA GLY A 145 19.58 8.12 -38.53
C GLY A 145 18.36 7.47 -37.86
N GLU A 146 17.92 7.99 -36.72
CA GLU A 146 16.79 7.45 -35.95
C GLU A 146 15.47 8.13 -36.32
N ALA A 147 14.36 7.39 -36.19
CA ALA A 147 13.01 7.94 -36.42
C ALA A 147 12.66 9.01 -35.36
N PRO A 148 11.94 10.08 -35.75
CA PRO A 148 11.55 11.16 -34.84
C PRO A 148 10.43 10.72 -33.88
N LEU A 149 10.43 11.32 -32.69
CA LEU A 149 9.37 11.18 -31.71
C LEU A 149 8.15 12.01 -32.13
N ARG A 150 6.95 11.44 -31.99
CA ARG A 150 5.68 12.18 -32.13
C ARG A 150 5.24 12.68 -30.76
N GLY A 151 4.85 13.95 -30.67
CA GLY A 151 4.16 14.47 -29.49
C GLY A 151 2.69 14.07 -29.55
N ASP A 152 2.14 13.60 -28.44
CA ASP A 152 0.69 13.53 -28.25
C ASP A 152 0.22 14.95 -27.88
N VAL A 153 -0.63 15.54 -28.71
CA VAL A 153 -1.26 16.85 -28.52
C VAL A 153 -2.45 16.73 -27.57
#